data_AF-A0A7W9IKM3-F1
#
_entry.id   AF-A0A7W9IKM3-F1
#
_cell.length_a   1.000
_cell.length_b   1.000
_cell.length_c   1.000
_cell.angle_alpha   90.00
_cell.angle_beta   90.00
_cell.angle_gamma   90.00
#
_symmetry.space_group_name_H-M   'P 1'
#
loop_
_entity.id
_entity.type
_entity.pdbx_description
1 polymer ?
#
loop_
_entity_poly.entity_id
_entity_poly.type
_entity_poly.pdbx_seq_one_letter_code
_entity_poly.pdbx_strand_id
1 'polypeptide(L)' 'MTRAWKSLRAPILILDLSALTFCDSSGIGELLQARHQGLNEGVRLILTGIQGNLARRLTLAGLIHVFEVFPSVSEALEAA' A
#
# COMPACT_ATOMS: atom_id res chain seq x y z
N MET A 1 5.90 6.92 12.60
CA MET A 1 6.34 6.57 11.23
C MET A 1 7.01 7.70 10.46
N THR A 2 6.89 8.98 10.86
CA THR A 2 7.40 10.15 10.09
C THR A 2 8.89 10.12 9.76
N ARG A 3 9.74 9.51 10.60
CA ARG A 3 11.18 9.34 10.32
C ARG A 3 11.44 8.44 9.11
N ALA A 4 10.64 7.39 8.90
CA ALA A 4 10.86 6.43 7.83
C ALA A 4 10.66 7.09 6.46
N TRP A 5 9.56 7.84 6.30
CA TRP A 5 9.25 8.58 5.07
C TRP A 5 10.34 9.57 4.67
N LYS A 6 10.82 10.38 5.63
CA LYS A 6 11.90 11.35 5.39
C LYS A 6 13.26 10.73 5.07
N SER A 7 13.43 9.44 5.34
CA SER A 7 14.67 8.71 5.06
C SER A 7 14.68 8.01 3.70
N LEU A 8 13.53 7.96 3.01
CA LEU A 8 13.44 7.36 1.68
C LEU A 8 14.25 8.19 0.68
N ARG A 9 15.05 7.49 -0.12
CA ARG A 9 15.87 8.11 -1.19
C ARG A 9 15.12 8.24 -2.51
N ALA A 10 13.96 7.61 -2.62
CA ALA A 10 13.11 7.58 -3.80
C ALA A 10 11.69 8.07 -3.43
N PRO A 11 10.98 8.73 -4.36
CA PRO A 11 9.63 9.22 -4.13
C PRO A 11 8.56 8.13 -4.22
N ILE A 12 8.93 6.85 -4.14
CA ILE A 12 8.03 5.71 -4.31
C ILE A 12 8.39 4.63 -3.28
N LEU A 13 7.36 4.10 -2.61
CA LEU A 13 7.43 2.94 -1.73
C LEU A 13 6.46 1.86 -2.25
N ILE A 14 6.99 0.70 -2.62
CA ILE A 14 6.19 -0.46 -3.02
C ILE A 14 6.12 -1.44 -1.83
N LEU A 15 4.91 -1.81 -1.41
CA LEU A 15 4.68 -2.83 -0.40
C LEU A 15 4.15 -4.09 -1.06
N ASP A 16 4.90 -5.19 -0.94
CA ASP A 16 4.46 -6.52 -1.36
C ASP A 16 3.69 -7.21 -0.24
N LEU A 17 2.39 -7.43 -0.49
CA LEU A 17 1.46 -8.06 0.45
C LEU A 17 1.15 -9.51 0.06
N SER A 18 1.86 -10.09 -0.91
CA SER A 18 1.61 -11.46 -1.39
C SER A 18 1.69 -12.52 -0.28
N ALA A 19 2.61 -12.35 0.67
CA ALA A 19 2.76 -13.24 1.82
C ALA A 19 1.83 -12.92 3.01
N LEU A 20 0.98 -11.88 2.91
CA LEU A 20 0.11 -11.47 4.00
C LEU A 20 -1.08 -12.42 4.14
N THR A 21 -1.11 -13.18 5.22
CA THR A 21 -2.17 -14.16 5.48
C THR A 21 -3.39 -13.56 6.17
N PHE A 22 -3.21 -12.45 6.91
CA PHE A 22 -4.27 -11.78 7.64
C PHE A 22 -4.03 -10.27 7.76
N CYS A 23 -5.14 -9.51 7.70
CA CYS A 23 -5.17 -8.07 7.91
C CYS A 23 -6.58 -7.72 8.39
N ASP A 24 -6.70 -7.17 9.59
CA ASP A 24 -7.98 -6.71 10.15
C ASP A 24 -8.22 -5.23 9.86
N SER A 25 -9.21 -4.64 10.54
CA SER A 25 -9.49 -3.21 10.44
C SER A 25 -8.31 -2.34 10.87
N SER A 26 -7.51 -2.79 11.86
CA SER A 26 -6.34 -2.06 12.34
C SER A 26 -5.26 -2.03 11.27
N GLY A 27 -4.95 -3.18 10.65
CA GLY A 27 -4.00 -3.23 9.53
C GLY A 27 -4.42 -2.39 8.32
N ILE A 28 -5.72 -2.38 7.99
CA ILE A 28 -6.25 -1.50 6.94
C ILE A 28 -6.10 -0.02 7.32
N GLY A 29 -6.38 0.33 8.59
CA GLY A 29 -6.19 1.69 9.11
C GLY A 29 -4.73 2.15 9.01
N GLU A 30 -3.78 1.28 9.34
CA GLU A 30 -2.34 1.56 9.21
C GLU A 30 -1.93 1.78 7.75
N LEU A 31 -2.44 0.98 6.79
CA LEU A 31 -2.18 1.19 5.36
C LEU A 31 -2.72 2.54 4.88
N LEU A 32 -3.91 2.96 5.34
CA LEU A 32 -4.47 4.28 5.03
C LEU A 32 -3.61 5.41 5.61
N GLN A 33 -3.16 5.27 6.85
CA GLN A 33 -2.28 6.25 7.50
C GLN A 33 -0.92 6.33 6.79
N ALA A 34 -0.35 5.20 6.41
CA ALA A 34 0.87 5.13 5.62
C ALA A 34 0.72 5.87 4.28
N ARG A 35 -0.38 5.62 3.55
CA ARG A 35 -0.67 6.33 2.30
C ARG A 35 -0.77 7.85 2.53
N HIS A 36 -1.50 8.28 3.55
CA HIS A 36 -1.68 9.70 3.85
C HIS A 36 -0.34 10.37 4.19
N GLN A 37 0.50 9.73 5.00
CA GLN A 37 1.83 10.24 5.35
C GLN A 37 2.75 10.31 4.12
N GLY A 38 2.74 9.26 3.28
CA GLY A 38 3.49 9.25 2.03
C GLY A 38 3.11 10.45 1.15
N LEU A 39 1.82 10.68 0.93
CA LEU A 39 1.34 11.84 0.16
C LEU A 39 1.83 13.18 0.72
N ASN A 40 1.79 13.36 2.05
CA ASN A 40 2.26 14.59 2.68
C ASN A 40 3.78 14.80 2.54
N GLU A 41 4.55 13.73 2.40
CA GLU A 41 6.00 13.76 2.22
C GLU A 41 6.40 13.65 0.73
N GLY A 42 5.45 13.68 -0.21
CA GLY A 42 5.70 13.57 -1.65
C GLY A 42 6.11 12.17 -2.12
N VAL A 43 5.80 11.13 -1.34
CA VAL A 43 6.10 9.73 -1.63
C VAL A 43 4.83 8.97 -2.04
N ARG A 44 4.85 8.36 -3.21
CA ARG A 44 3.79 7.45 -3.68
C ARG A 44 3.87 6.12 -2.93
N LEU A 45 2.75 5.67 -2.37
CA LEU A 45 2.63 4.33 -1.78
C LEU A 45 1.86 3.43 -2.74
N ILE A 46 2.53 2.38 -3.21
CA ILE A 46 1.98 1.38 -4.12
C ILE A 46 1.87 0.05 -3.38
N LEU A 47 0.72 -0.62 -3.48
CA LEU A 47 0.52 -1.94 -2.92
C LEU A 47 0.56 -3.01 -4.02
N THR A 48 1.15 -4.16 -3.73
CA THR A 48 1.19 -5.30 -4.66
C THR A 48 0.80 -6.59 -3.95
N GLY A 49 0.47 -7.64 -4.71
CA GLY A 49 0.17 -8.95 -4.14
C GLY A 49 -1.11 -8.99 -3.29
N ILE A 50 -2.03 -8.05 -3.46
CA ILE A 50 -3.32 -8.05 -2.74
C ILE A 50 -4.18 -9.21 -3.24
N GLN A 51 -4.42 -10.21 -2.38
CA GLN A 51 -5.16 -11.41 -2.75
C GLN A 51 -6.13 -11.89 -1.66
N GLY A 52 -7.02 -12.80 -2.06
CA GLY A 52 -7.93 -13.52 -1.16
C GLY A 52 -8.76 -12.63 -0.23
N ASN A 53 -8.68 -12.89 1.08
CA ASN A 53 -9.48 -12.19 2.08
C ASN A 53 -9.15 -10.71 2.24
N LEU A 54 -7.91 -10.29 1.94
CA LEU A 54 -7.55 -8.87 1.97
C LEU A 54 -8.24 -8.12 0.82
N ALA A 55 -8.12 -8.62 -0.41
CA ALA A 55 -8.78 -8.05 -1.59
C ALA A 55 -10.28 -7.89 -1.35
N ARG A 56 -10.94 -8.97 -0.91
CA ARG A 56 -12.39 -8.94 -0.61
C ARG A 56 -12.77 -7.89 0.44
N ARG A 57 -12.00 -7.77 1.53
CA ARG A 57 -12.28 -6.77 2.57
C ARG A 57 -12.12 -5.34 2.05
N LEU A 58 -11.05 -5.07 1.31
CA LEU A 58 -10.82 -3.74 0.71
C LEU A 58 -11.91 -3.38 -0.29
N THR A 59 -12.35 -4.33 -1.13
CA THR A 59 -13.46 -4.12 -2.07
C THR A 59 -14.77 -3.85 -1.35
N LEU A 60 -15.13 -4.68 -0.35
CA LEU A 60 -16.38 -4.50 0.42
C LEU A 60 -16.40 -3.19 1.21
N ALA A 61 -15.25 -2.75 1.71
CA ALA A 61 -15.12 -1.47 2.40
C ALA A 61 -15.05 -0.27 1.43
N GLY A 62 -15.04 -0.49 0.10
CA GLY A 62 -14.84 0.56 -0.90
C GLY A 62 -13.43 1.17 -0.92
N LEU A 63 -12.49 0.57 -0.19
CA LEU A 63 -11.14 1.09 0.01
C LEU A 63 -10.17 0.67 -1.08
N ILE A 64 -10.51 -0.31 -1.92
CA ILE A 64 -9.61 -0.78 -2.97
C ILE A 64 -9.21 0.35 -3.93
N HIS A 65 -10.13 1.28 -4.22
CA HIS A 65 -9.88 2.42 -5.11
C HIS A 65 -9.07 3.56 -4.45
N VAL A 66 -8.87 3.49 -3.14
CA VAL A 66 -8.04 4.47 -2.42
C VAL A 66 -6.56 4.18 -2.69
N PHE A 67 -6.19 2.92 -2.84
CA PHE A 67 -4.81 2.50 -3.05
C PHE A 67 -4.44 2.44 -4.54
N GLU A 68 -3.21 2.82 -4.85
CA GLU A 68 -2.57 2.46 -6.12
C GLU A 68 -2.11 1.00 -5.98
N VAL A 69 -2.61 0.11 -6.85
CA VAL A 69 -2.39 -1.34 -6.74
C VAL A 69 -1.92 -1.91 -8.06
N PHE A 70 -0.87 -2.72 -8.01
CA PHE A 70 -0.45 -3.56 -9.14
C PHE A 70 -0.47 -5.05 -8.74
N PRO A 71 -0.63 -5.98 -9.70
CA PRO A 71 -0.62 -7.40 -9.40
C PRO A 71 0.72 -7.88 -8.80
N SER A 72 1.85 -7.36 -9.29
CA SER A 72 3.19 -7.77 -8.88
C SER A 72 4.13 -6.57 -8.65
N VAL A 73 5.22 -6.81 -7.90
CA VAL A 73 6.30 -5.82 -7.72
C VAL A 73 6.94 -5.44 -9.06
N SER A 74 7.09 -6.41 -9.97
CA SER A 74 7.65 -6.14 -11.30
C SER A 74 6.80 -5.14 -12.07
N GLU A 75 5.48 -5.33 -12.11
CA GLU A 75 4.57 -4.40 -12.79
C GLU A 75 4.53 -3.03 -12.11
N ALA A 76 4.61 -2.99 -10.78
CA ALA A 76 4.72 -1.74 -10.05
C ALA A 76 6.00 -0.98 -10.38
N LEU A 77 7.14 -1.67 -10.53
CA LEU A 77 8.42 -1.04 -10.88
C LEU A 77 8.45 -0.51 -12.31
N GLU A 78 7.82 -1.18 -13.26
CA GLU A 78 7.72 -0.71 -14.64
C GLU A 78 6.81 0.53 -14.77
N ALA A 79 5.80 0.66 -13.90
CA ALA A 79 4.86 1.78 -13.90
C ALA A 79 5.28 2.95 -12.98
N ALA A 80 6.32 2.76 -12.17
CA ALA A 80 6.79 3.69 -11.14
C ALA A 80 7.57 4.86 -11.73
#